data_AF-A0A6M0CMS2-F1
#
_entry.id   AF-A0A6M0CMS2-F1
#
_cell.length_a   1.000
_cell.length_b   1.000
_cell.length_c   1.000
_cell.angle_alpha   90.00
_cell.angle_beta   90.00
_cell.angle_gamma   90.00
#
_symmetry.space_group_name_H-M   'P 1'
#
loop_
_entity.id
_entity.type
_entity.pdbx_description
1 polymer ?
#
loop_
_entity_poly.entity_id
_entity_poly.type
_entity_poly.pdbx_seq_one_letter_code
_entity_poly.pdbx_strand_id
1 'polypeptide(L)'
;SVFSGYLMYILTTEIQAACLYCIGSAVLSLSLLTVTLIGRAWDDFGQLAFTGFLVFMVTLVGTLGIYSGVTSAGEATGGQVIADNAPPPITTASGPSEIALAQHLQSLGAKKFGAYWCPHCHDQQALFGQEAFSYIEYVECAADGYETQMALCQSTGVRGFPTWEINGELYDGVRPLNELADISGYTGPRDFQN
;
A
#
# COMPACT_ATOMS: atom_id res chain seq x y z
N SER A 1 12.94 23.36 4.52
CA SER A 1 14.33 22.94 4.22
C SER A 1 14.78 21.70 4.99
N VAL A 2 14.44 21.56 6.28
CA VAL A 2 14.81 20.37 7.10
C VAL A 2 14.14 19.09 6.62
N PHE A 3 12.83 19.14 6.31
CA PHE A 3 12.08 18.01 5.74
C PHE A 3 12.67 17.55 4.39
N SER A 4 13.07 18.50 3.54
CA SER A 4 13.72 18.21 2.26
C SER A 4 15.14 17.64 2.42
N GLY A 5 15.88 18.05 3.46
CA GLY A 5 17.20 17.52 3.77
C GLY A 5 17.15 16.10 4.30
N TYR A 6 16.16 15.79 5.16
CA TYR A 6 15.95 14.45 5.69
C TYR A 6 15.45 13.46 4.63
N LEU A 7 14.54 13.89 3.75
CA LEU A 7 14.14 13.07 2.60
C LEU A 7 15.30 12.81 1.65
N MET A 8 16.17 13.81 1.42
CA MET A 8 17.40 13.59 0.64
C MET A 8 18.35 12.59 1.32
N TYR A 9 18.52 12.66 2.64
CA TYR A 9 19.34 11.71 3.40
C TYR A 9 18.83 10.27 3.21
N ILE A 10 17.55 10.02 3.46
CA ILE A 10 16.94 8.69 3.29
C ILE A 10 17.04 8.20 1.83
N LEU A 11 16.80 9.09 0.85
CA LEU A 11 16.92 8.74 -0.57
C LEU A 11 18.36 8.35 -0.96
N THR A 12 19.38 8.95 -0.34
CA THR A 12 20.78 8.65 -0.62
C THR A 12 21.32 7.41 0.09
N THR A 13 20.82 7.10 1.29
CA THR A 13 21.37 6.01 2.11
C THR A 13 20.58 4.71 2.01
N GLU A 14 19.26 4.78 1.85
CA GLU A 14 18.38 3.60 1.97
C GLU A 14 17.84 3.09 0.61
N ILE A 15 17.45 3.98 -0.31
CA ILE A 15 16.61 3.58 -1.47
C ILE A 15 17.41 3.40 -2.77
N GLN A 16 18.65 3.91 -2.86
CA GLN A 16 19.46 3.93 -4.10
C GLN A 16 18.71 4.40 -5.37
N ALA A 17 17.59 5.12 -5.23
CA ALA A 17 16.79 5.62 -6.34
C ALA A 17 16.87 7.15 -6.39
N ALA A 18 17.65 7.66 -7.34
CA ALA A 18 17.74 9.09 -7.61
C ALA A 18 16.43 9.59 -8.24
N CYS A 19 15.51 10.10 -7.43
CA CYS A 19 14.33 10.80 -7.94
C CYS A 19 14.75 12.13 -8.58
N LEU A 20 14.97 12.14 -9.90
CA LEU A 20 15.35 13.34 -10.66
C LEU A 20 14.36 14.50 -10.46
N TYR A 21 13.07 14.20 -10.32
CA TYR A 21 12.03 15.19 -10.03
C TYR A 21 12.16 15.82 -8.65
N CYS A 22 12.59 15.05 -7.65
CA CYS A 22 12.81 15.52 -6.28
C CYS A 22 14.04 16.43 -6.18
N ILE A 23 15.10 16.11 -6.93
CA ILE A 23 16.28 16.95 -7.06
C ILE A 23 15.93 18.24 -7.82
N GLY A 24 15.19 18.12 -8.93
CA GLY A 24 14.74 19.26 -9.71
C GLY A 24 13.88 20.23 -8.91
N SER A 25 12.93 19.73 -8.12
CA SER A 25 12.07 20.57 -7.28
C SER A 25 12.85 21.26 -6.14
N ALA A 26 13.83 20.58 -5.54
CA ALA A 26 14.71 21.16 -4.54
C ALA A 26 15.57 22.30 -5.12
N VAL A 27 16.18 22.08 -6.30
CA VAL A 27 17.01 23.09 -6.99
C VAL A 27 16.17 24.30 -7.40
N LEU A 28 14.98 24.09 -7.98
CA LEU A 28 14.07 25.18 -8.34
C LEU A 28 13.65 26.00 -7.12
N SER A 29 13.33 25.34 -6.00
CA SER A 29 12.94 26.02 -4.76
C SER A 29 14.09 26.85 -4.16
N LEU A 30 15.31 26.30 -4.16
CA LEU A 30 16.53 27.01 -3.73
C LEU A 30 16.84 28.19 -4.64
N SER A 31 16.69 28.02 -5.96
CA SER A 31 16.93 29.09 -6.92
C SER A 31 15.96 30.27 -6.73
N LEU A 32 14.68 30.00 -6.52
CA LEU A 32 13.67 31.02 -6.24
C LEU A 32 13.94 31.74 -4.91
N LEU A 33 14.40 31.00 -3.90
CA LEU A 33 14.81 31.59 -2.61
C LEU A 33 16.02 32.51 -2.78
N THR A 34 17.05 32.07 -3.49
CA THR A 34 18.27 32.88 -3.75
C THR A 34 17.96 34.13 -4.57
N VAL A 35 17.13 34.01 -5.62
CA VAL A 35 16.69 35.15 -6.43
C VAL A 35 15.87 36.14 -5.59
N THR A 36 15.03 35.66 -4.67
CA THR A 36 14.26 36.52 -3.76
C THR A 36 15.15 37.24 -2.76
N LEU A 37 16.23 36.59 -2.30
CA LEU A 37 17.21 37.19 -1.38
C LEU A 37 18.12 38.22 -2.06
N ILE A 38 18.43 38.06 -3.35
CA ILE A 38 19.31 38.99 -4.07
C ILE A 38 18.53 40.13 -4.75
N GLY A 39 17.30 39.85 -5.21
CA GLY A 39 16.50 40.78 -6.01
C GLY A 39 15.71 41.83 -5.22
N ARG A 40 15.58 41.68 -3.89
CA ARG A 40 15.01 42.73 -3.04
C ARG A 40 16.13 43.66 -2.57
N ALA A 41 16.01 44.96 -2.85
CA ALA A 41 16.76 45.97 -2.12
C ALA A 41 16.24 45.97 -0.68
N TRP A 42 17.02 45.39 0.25
CA TRP A 42 16.61 45.21 1.64
C TRP A 42 16.92 46.49 2.42
N ASP A 43 15.90 47.35 2.61
CA ASP A 43 16.02 48.48 3.53
C ASP A 43 15.99 48.05 5.01
N ASP A 44 15.41 46.88 5.33
CA ASP A 44 15.28 46.37 6.71
C ASP A 44 15.61 44.88 6.86
N PHE A 45 16.85 44.59 7.26
CA PHE A 45 17.33 43.23 7.57
C PHE A 45 16.56 42.57 8.74
N GLY A 46 16.00 43.35 9.65
CA GLY A 46 15.25 42.85 10.81
C GLY A 46 13.91 42.21 10.44
N GLN A 47 13.20 42.77 9.46
CA GLN A 47 11.90 42.26 9.01
C GLN A 47 12.05 40.90 8.31
N LEU A 48 13.16 40.71 7.59
CA LEU A 48 13.54 39.44 6.99
C LEU A 48 13.74 38.32 7.97
N ALA A 49 14.58 38.58 8.97
CA ALA A 49 14.93 37.58 9.97
C ALA A 49 13.66 37.16 10.73
N PHE A 50 12.77 38.11 11.01
CA PHE A 50 11.50 37.84 11.68
C PHE A 50 10.54 37.01 10.81
N THR A 51 10.32 37.39 9.55
CA THR A 51 9.43 36.63 8.66
C THR A 51 10.01 35.24 8.36
N GLY A 52 11.32 35.12 8.15
CA GLY A 52 12.00 33.83 7.94
C GLY A 52 11.89 32.91 9.15
N PHE A 53 12.10 33.45 10.36
CA PHE A 53 11.94 32.70 11.61
C PHE A 53 10.51 32.22 11.82
N LEU A 54 9.50 33.07 11.55
CA LEU A 54 8.09 32.69 11.66
C LEU A 54 7.71 31.57 10.69
N VAL A 55 8.10 31.69 9.42
CA VAL A 55 7.82 30.65 8.41
C VAL A 55 8.51 29.33 8.78
N PHE A 56 9.74 29.38 9.29
CA PHE A 56 10.46 28.21 9.80
C PHE A 56 9.74 27.56 10.98
N MET A 57 9.26 28.35 11.94
CA MET A 57 8.58 27.83 13.13
C MET A 57 7.23 27.21 12.79
N VAL A 58 6.44 27.87 11.93
CA VAL A 58 5.14 27.33 11.45
C VAL A 58 5.32 26.04 10.66
N THR A 59 6.32 25.98 9.77
CA THR A 59 6.59 24.74 9.03
C THR A 59 7.08 23.62 9.94
N LEU A 60 7.93 23.92 10.92
CA LEU A 60 8.42 22.93 11.89
C LEU A 60 7.26 22.37 12.74
N VAL A 61 6.43 23.24 13.33
CA VAL A 61 5.26 22.82 14.12
C VAL A 61 4.24 22.09 13.26
N GLY A 62 3.97 22.55 12.03
CA GLY A 62 3.05 21.89 11.10
C GLY A 62 3.53 20.49 10.72
N THR A 63 4.82 20.34 10.39
CA THR A 63 5.39 19.02 10.10
C THR A 63 5.35 18.09 11.30
N LEU A 64 5.71 18.56 12.50
CA LEU A 64 5.64 17.76 13.72
C LEU A 64 4.20 17.39 14.11
N GLY A 65 3.24 18.29 13.92
CA GLY A 65 1.82 18.03 14.17
C GLY A 65 1.28 16.94 13.25
N ILE A 66 1.55 17.02 11.94
CA ILE A 66 1.21 15.96 10.99
C ILE A 66 1.93 14.66 11.39
N TYR A 67 3.22 14.73 11.74
CA TYR A 67 4.00 13.54 12.12
C TYR A 67 3.48 12.87 13.39
N SER A 68 3.05 13.64 14.40
CA SER A 68 2.40 13.07 15.59
C SER A 68 1.11 12.33 15.26
N GLY A 69 0.32 12.83 14.29
CA GLY A 69 -0.86 12.13 13.80
C GLY A 69 -0.52 10.83 13.07
N VAL A 70 0.61 10.78 12.36
CA VAL A 70 1.07 9.59 11.62
C VAL A 70 1.73 8.56 12.56
N THR A 71 2.46 8.99 13.59
CA THR A 71 3.05 8.09 14.59
C THR A 71 2.00 7.59 15.59
N SER A 72 1.02 8.41 15.98
CA SER A 72 -0.08 7.99 16.86
C SER A 72 -1.20 7.22 16.16
N ALA A 73 -1.29 7.29 14.82
CA ALA A 73 -2.10 6.36 14.04
C ALA A 73 -1.45 4.96 13.94
N GLY A 74 -0.20 4.80 14.38
CA GLY A 74 0.52 3.53 14.43
C GLY A 74 0.50 2.81 15.78
N GLU A 75 -0.08 3.39 16.84
CA GLU A 75 0.02 2.86 18.22
C GLU A 75 -1.34 2.72 18.93
N ALA A 76 -2.38 2.31 18.21
CA ALA A 76 -3.67 1.96 18.81
C ALA A 76 -4.26 0.65 18.25
N THR A 77 -3.46 -0.40 18.13
CA THR A 77 -3.95 -1.79 18.18
C THR A 77 -2.87 -2.67 18.81
N GLY A 78 -3.27 -3.43 19.83
CA GLY A 78 -2.39 -4.28 20.64
C GLY A 78 -1.48 -5.18 19.81
N GLY A 79 -0.25 -5.33 20.31
CA GLY A 79 0.81 -6.09 19.67
C GLY A 79 0.39 -7.50 19.30
N GLN A 80 0.31 -7.73 17.99
CA GLN A 80 0.59 -9.01 17.38
C GLN A 80 1.98 -8.88 16.78
N VAL A 81 2.86 -9.84 17.03
CA VAL A 81 4.18 -9.92 16.38
C VAL A 81 3.90 -10.05 14.89
N ILE A 82 3.93 -8.94 14.16
CA ILE A 82 3.78 -8.96 12.70
C ILE A 82 5.07 -9.58 12.20
N ALA A 83 4.99 -10.78 11.63
CA ALA A 83 6.10 -11.31 10.87
C ALA A 83 6.44 -10.25 9.81
N ASP A 84 7.71 -9.87 9.73
CA ASP A 84 8.18 -8.94 8.71
C ASP A 84 7.61 -9.39 7.35
N ASN A 85 6.90 -8.48 6.65
CA ASN A 85 6.25 -8.72 5.36
C ASN A 85 5.01 -9.66 5.35
N ALA A 86 4.19 -9.61 6.39
CA ALA A 86 2.84 -10.20 6.38
C ALA A 86 1.82 -9.32 5.60
N PRO A 87 0.78 -9.91 4.99
CA PRO A 87 -0.30 -9.16 4.35
C PRO A 87 -1.06 -8.26 5.33
N PRO A 88 -1.58 -7.10 4.90
CA PRO A 88 -2.43 -6.26 5.73
C PRO A 88 -3.71 -7.02 6.14
N PRO A 89 -4.22 -6.79 7.37
CA PRO A 89 -5.39 -7.50 7.87
C PRO A 89 -6.65 -7.13 7.09
N ILE A 90 -7.49 -8.11 6.81
CA ILE A 90 -8.82 -7.91 6.18
C ILE A 90 -9.78 -7.41 7.26
N THR A 91 -10.37 -6.23 7.03
CA THR A 91 -11.26 -5.56 8.00
C THR A 91 -12.75 -5.68 7.66
N THR A 92 -13.09 -6.11 6.45
CA THR A 92 -14.48 -6.33 6.03
C THR A 92 -15.03 -7.64 6.61
N ALA A 93 -16.30 -7.61 7.00
CA ALA A 93 -17.01 -8.79 7.50
C ALA A 93 -17.51 -9.65 6.34
N SER A 94 -17.51 -10.97 6.52
CA SER A 94 -18.09 -11.90 5.56
C SER A 94 -19.57 -12.13 5.84
N GLY A 95 -20.37 -12.22 4.78
CA GLY A 95 -21.74 -12.70 4.85
C GLY A 95 -21.83 -14.21 4.58
N PRO A 96 -23.02 -14.81 4.74
CA PRO A 96 -23.22 -16.23 4.46
C PRO A 96 -22.87 -16.64 3.03
N SER A 97 -23.11 -15.75 2.06
CA SER A 97 -22.92 -16.00 0.64
C SER A 97 -21.44 -15.95 0.24
N GLU A 98 -20.67 -15.01 0.81
CA GLU A 98 -19.21 -14.99 0.68
C GLU A 98 -18.58 -16.28 1.23
N ILE A 99 -19.01 -16.71 2.42
CA ILE A 99 -18.50 -17.94 3.04
C ILE A 99 -18.82 -19.15 2.17
N ALA A 100 -20.05 -19.26 1.68
CA ALA A 100 -20.47 -20.38 0.84
C ALA A 100 -19.74 -20.42 -0.51
N LEU A 101 -19.48 -19.26 -1.14
CA LEU A 101 -18.66 -19.19 -2.35
C LEU A 101 -17.20 -19.57 -2.06
N ALA A 102 -16.62 -19.07 -0.96
CA ALA A 102 -15.24 -19.37 -0.60
C ALA A 102 -15.02 -20.87 -0.31
N GLN A 103 -15.96 -21.52 0.37
CA GLN A 103 -15.93 -22.97 0.58
C GLN A 103 -16.07 -23.75 -0.74
N HIS A 104 -16.90 -23.28 -1.68
CA HIS A 104 -16.99 -23.87 -3.00
C HIS A 104 -15.66 -23.77 -3.76
N LEU A 105 -15.05 -22.58 -3.78
CA LEU A 105 -13.73 -22.35 -4.38
C LEU A 105 -12.65 -23.24 -3.73
N GLN A 106 -12.67 -23.37 -2.40
CA GLN A 106 -11.80 -24.30 -1.67
C GLN A 106 -12.00 -25.75 -2.13
N SER A 107 -13.25 -26.20 -2.31
CA SER A 107 -13.54 -27.57 -2.75
C SER A 107 -13.04 -27.89 -4.16
N LEU A 108 -12.91 -26.86 -5.01
CA LEU A 108 -12.31 -26.96 -6.34
C LEU A 108 -10.78 -26.91 -6.34
N GLY A 109 -10.16 -26.62 -5.19
CA GLY A 109 -8.73 -26.34 -5.11
C GLY A 109 -8.35 -25.03 -5.81
N ALA A 110 -9.26 -24.06 -5.84
CA ALA A 110 -8.99 -22.75 -6.42
C ALA A 110 -7.95 -21.99 -5.60
N LYS A 111 -7.01 -21.35 -6.29
CA LYS A 111 -5.91 -20.60 -5.67
C LYS A 111 -5.96 -19.14 -6.07
N LYS A 112 -5.67 -18.26 -5.12
CA LYS A 112 -5.40 -16.85 -5.40
C LYS A 112 -3.91 -16.56 -5.22
N PHE A 113 -3.23 -16.26 -6.31
CA PHE A 113 -1.87 -15.77 -6.31
C PHE A 113 -1.86 -14.27 -6.08
N GLY A 114 -0.99 -13.81 -5.18
CA GLY A 114 -0.83 -12.38 -4.92
C GLY A 114 0.48 -12.05 -4.21
N ALA A 115 0.59 -10.79 -3.81
CA ALA A 115 1.71 -10.31 -3.01
C ALA A 115 1.19 -9.54 -1.79
N TYR A 116 1.88 -9.61 -0.65
CA TYR A 116 1.47 -8.93 0.58
C TYR A 116 1.36 -7.39 0.41
N TRP A 117 2.24 -6.80 -0.41
CA TRP A 117 2.28 -5.36 -0.72
C TRP A 117 1.31 -4.93 -1.83
N CYS A 118 0.59 -5.87 -2.45
CA CYS A 118 -0.25 -5.59 -3.61
C CYS A 118 -1.64 -5.05 -3.20
N PRO A 119 -1.98 -3.79 -3.51
CA PRO A 119 -3.25 -3.19 -3.10
C PRO A 119 -4.46 -3.91 -3.73
N HIS A 120 -4.39 -4.25 -5.02
CA HIS A 120 -5.46 -4.99 -5.69
C HIS A 120 -5.68 -6.40 -5.14
N CYS A 121 -4.63 -6.99 -4.55
CA CYS A 121 -4.72 -8.27 -3.90
C CYS A 121 -5.51 -8.17 -2.59
N HIS A 122 -5.36 -7.04 -1.89
CA HIS A 122 -6.14 -6.69 -0.72
C HIS A 122 -7.59 -6.31 -1.08
N ASP A 123 -7.81 -5.56 -2.18
CA ASP A 123 -9.17 -5.27 -2.68
C ASP A 123 -9.95 -6.56 -2.92
N GLN A 124 -9.33 -7.55 -3.58
CA GLN A 124 -9.95 -8.87 -3.81
C GLN A 124 -10.28 -9.60 -2.52
N GLN A 125 -9.42 -9.52 -1.51
CA GLN A 125 -9.62 -10.12 -0.19
C GLN A 125 -10.78 -9.46 0.55
N ALA A 126 -10.88 -8.13 0.47
CA ALA A 126 -11.92 -7.35 1.10
C ALA A 126 -13.32 -7.68 0.57
N LEU A 127 -13.45 -8.07 -0.71
CA LEU A 127 -14.71 -8.56 -1.27
C LEU A 127 -15.22 -9.81 -0.53
N PHE A 128 -14.35 -10.74 -0.15
CA PHE A 128 -14.76 -11.92 0.62
C PHE A 128 -14.97 -11.60 2.11
N GLY A 129 -14.17 -10.69 2.66
CA GLY A 129 -14.11 -10.45 4.09
C GLY A 129 -13.30 -11.49 4.86
N GLN A 130 -13.08 -11.21 6.13
CA GLN A 130 -12.09 -11.90 6.96
C GLN A 130 -12.36 -13.41 7.10
N GLU A 131 -13.60 -13.80 7.35
CA GLU A 131 -13.96 -15.20 7.59
C GLU A 131 -13.97 -16.01 6.30
N ALA A 132 -14.66 -15.54 5.26
CA ALA A 132 -14.74 -16.23 3.97
C ALA A 132 -13.36 -16.38 3.33
N PHE A 133 -12.52 -15.34 3.37
CA PHE A 133 -11.18 -15.42 2.78
C PHE A 133 -10.29 -16.46 3.48
N SER A 134 -10.54 -16.80 4.74
CA SER A 134 -9.78 -17.85 5.44
C SER A 134 -9.93 -19.25 4.83
N TYR A 135 -10.98 -19.48 4.03
CA TYR A 135 -11.17 -20.73 3.29
C TYR A 135 -10.38 -20.77 1.97
N ILE A 136 -9.94 -19.61 1.46
CA ILE A 136 -9.31 -19.49 0.15
C ILE A 136 -7.82 -19.82 0.25
N GLU A 137 -7.34 -20.67 -0.65
CA GLU A 137 -5.91 -20.96 -0.75
C GLU A 137 -5.18 -19.74 -1.35
N TYR A 138 -4.54 -18.95 -0.48
CA TYR A 138 -3.71 -17.82 -0.86
C TYR A 138 -2.26 -18.27 -1.07
N VAL A 139 -1.69 -17.92 -2.22
CA VAL A 139 -0.28 -18.17 -2.54
C VAL A 139 0.46 -16.83 -2.57
N GLU A 140 1.37 -16.66 -1.61
CA GLU A 140 2.25 -15.49 -1.51
C GLU A 140 3.39 -15.59 -2.54
N CYS A 141 3.46 -14.61 -3.44
CA CYS A 141 4.41 -14.61 -4.55
C CYS A 141 5.54 -13.58 -4.40
N ALA A 142 5.51 -12.70 -3.39
CA ALA A 142 6.62 -11.78 -3.12
C ALA A 142 7.83 -12.56 -2.60
N ALA A 143 9.03 -12.27 -3.12
CA ALA A 143 10.26 -12.98 -2.74
C ALA A 143 10.62 -12.82 -1.25
N ASP A 144 10.21 -11.69 -0.67
CA ASP A 144 10.42 -11.29 0.72
C ASP A 144 9.16 -11.45 1.58
N GLY A 145 8.07 -11.97 1.01
CA GLY A 145 6.81 -12.20 1.72
C GLY A 145 6.92 -13.32 2.75
N TYR A 146 6.15 -13.20 3.83
CA TYR A 146 6.01 -14.25 4.83
C TYR A 146 5.51 -15.56 4.18
N GLU A 147 6.19 -16.67 4.45
CA GLU A 147 5.87 -17.99 3.87
C GLU A 147 5.73 -17.99 2.34
N THR A 148 6.59 -17.21 1.67
CA THR A 148 6.59 -17.09 0.20
C THR A 148 6.66 -18.44 -0.52
N GLN A 149 5.87 -18.52 -1.58
CA GLN A 149 5.81 -19.62 -2.53
C GLN A 149 6.15 -19.12 -3.95
N MET A 150 7.05 -18.14 -4.07
CA MET A 150 7.44 -17.54 -5.36
C MET A 150 7.77 -18.57 -6.46
N ALA A 151 8.43 -19.69 -6.12
CA ALA A 151 8.75 -20.75 -7.07
C ALA A 151 7.49 -21.39 -7.68
N LEU A 152 6.42 -21.57 -6.89
CA LEU A 152 5.13 -22.04 -7.38
C LEU A 152 4.55 -21.02 -8.36
N CYS A 153 4.51 -19.74 -7.99
CA CYS A 153 3.98 -18.68 -8.85
C CYS A 153 4.69 -18.60 -10.21
N GLN A 154 6.02 -18.75 -10.22
CA GLN A 154 6.83 -18.79 -11.45
C GLN A 154 6.51 -20.02 -12.31
N SER A 155 6.39 -21.19 -11.68
CA SER A 155 6.11 -22.45 -12.40
C SER A 155 4.68 -22.51 -12.97
N THR A 156 3.70 -21.91 -12.28
CA THR A 156 2.32 -21.78 -12.74
C THR A 156 2.17 -20.76 -13.88
N GLY A 157 3.15 -19.88 -14.08
CA GLY A 157 3.10 -18.87 -15.15
C GLY A 157 2.29 -17.62 -14.79
N VAL A 158 2.20 -17.28 -13.50
CA VAL A 158 1.54 -16.05 -13.03
C VAL A 158 2.31 -14.83 -13.54
N ARG A 159 1.62 -13.92 -14.24
CA ARG A 159 2.23 -12.74 -14.89
C ARG A 159 2.01 -11.43 -14.14
N GLY A 160 1.04 -11.39 -13.24
CA GLY A 160 0.65 -10.22 -12.48
C GLY A 160 -0.18 -10.62 -11.26
N PHE A 161 -0.60 -9.63 -10.47
CA PHE A 161 -1.35 -9.87 -9.24
C PHE A 161 -2.58 -8.96 -9.13
N PRO A 162 -3.69 -9.45 -8.53
CA PRO A 162 -3.91 -10.86 -8.21
C PRO A 162 -4.12 -11.69 -9.48
N THR A 163 -3.91 -13.01 -9.39
CA THR A 163 -4.32 -13.97 -10.42
C THR A 163 -5.01 -15.14 -9.72
N TRP A 164 -6.12 -15.60 -10.29
CA TRP A 164 -6.84 -16.78 -9.82
C TRP A 164 -6.50 -17.98 -10.69
N GLU A 165 -6.31 -19.14 -10.08
CA GLU A 165 -6.33 -20.43 -10.76
C GLU A 165 -7.59 -21.18 -10.34
N ILE A 166 -8.49 -21.42 -11.29
CA ILE A 166 -9.77 -22.10 -11.07
C ILE A 166 -9.93 -23.12 -12.19
N ASN A 167 -10.16 -24.39 -11.84
CA ASN A 167 -10.27 -25.49 -12.80
C ASN A 167 -9.06 -25.61 -13.77
N GLY A 168 -7.87 -25.20 -13.33
CA GLY A 168 -6.64 -25.22 -14.12
C GLY A 168 -6.48 -24.06 -15.12
N GLU A 169 -7.42 -23.11 -15.16
CA GLU A 169 -7.33 -21.89 -15.95
C GLU A 169 -6.92 -20.69 -15.10
N LEU A 170 -6.14 -19.78 -15.68
CA LEU A 170 -5.66 -18.56 -15.03
C LEU A 170 -6.51 -17.35 -15.40
N TYR A 171 -6.95 -16.62 -14.38
CA TYR A 171 -7.75 -15.42 -14.50
C TYR A 171 -7.03 -14.25 -13.82
N ASP A 172 -6.47 -13.35 -14.62
CA ASP A 172 -5.72 -12.20 -14.14
C ASP A 172 -6.64 -11.09 -13.58
N GLY A 173 -6.18 -10.39 -12.56
CA GLY A 173 -6.81 -9.20 -12.00
C GLY A 173 -7.86 -9.50 -10.92
N VAL A 174 -8.39 -8.42 -10.34
CA VAL A 174 -9.50 -8.47 -9.38
C VAL A 174 -10.77 -8.91 -10.13
N ARG A 175 -11.49 -9.85 -9.54
CA ARG A 175 -12.73 -10.42 -10.06
C ARG A 175 -13.85 -10.21 -9.04
N PRO A 176 -15.00 -9.63 -9.45
CA PRO A 176 -16.19 -9.58 -8.62
C PRO A 176 -16.63 -10.99 -8.19
N LEU A 177 -17.25 -11.10 -7.01
CA LEU A 177 -17.70 -12.40 -6.49
C LEU A 177 -18.70 -13.11 -7.40
N ASN A 178 -19.54 -12.35 -8.11
CA ASN A 178 -20.44 -12.92 -9.13
C ASN A 178 -19.68 -13.55 -10.30
N GLU A 179 -18.59 -12.93 -10.74
CA GLU A 179 -17.76 -13.49 -11.81
C GLU A 179 -17.03 -14.74 -11.33
N LEU A 180 -16.48 -14.71 -10.11
CA LEU A 180 -15.87 -15.90 -9.49
C LEU A 180 -16.89 -17.04 -9.34
N ALA A 181 -18.14 -16.73 -9.01
CA ALA A 181 -19.23 -17.71 -8.96
C ALA A 181 -19.54 -18.30 -10.35
N ASP A 182 -19.53 -17.48 -11.40
CA ASP A 182 -19.79 -17.95 -12.77
C ASP A 182 -18.68 -18.87 -13.29
N ILE A 183 -17.41 -18.46 -13.16
CA ILE A 183 -16.28 -19.25 -13.66
C ILE A 183 -16.03 -20.54 -12.85
N SER A 184 -16.40 -20.54 -11.57
CA SER A 184 -16.31 -21.73 -10.71
C SER A 184 -17.54 -22.65 -10.82
N GLY A 185 -18.56 -22.29 -11.59
CA GLY A 185 -19.81 -23.06 -11.70
C GLY A 185 -20.61 -23.10 -10.40
N TYR A 186 -20.45 -22.09 -9.53
CA TYR A 186 -21.15 -22.02 -8.26
C TYR A 186 -22.65 -21.73 -8.43
N THR A 187 -23.49 -22.57 -7.81
CA THR A 187 -24.96 -22.50 -7.88
C THR A 187 -25.62 -22.12 -6.56
N GLY A 188 -24.86 -21.71 -5.54
CA GLY A 188 -25.38 -21.32 -4.23
C GLY A 188 -25.85 -19.86 -4.17
N PRO A 189 -26.12 -19.33 -2.95
CA PRO A 189 -26.55 -17.95 -2.73
C PRO A 189 -25.56 -16.90 -3.25
N ARG A 190 -26.05 -15.83 -3.89
CA ARG A 190 -25.23 -14.78 -4.54
C ARG A 190 -25.54 -13.36 -4.05
N ASP A 191 -26.24 -13.25 -2.94
CA ASP A 191 -26.48 -12.02 -2.19
C ASP A 191 -25.22 -11.58 -1.44
N PHE A 192 -24.17 -11.27 -2.21
CA PHE A 192 -22.91 -10.73 -1.68
C PHE A 192 -23.12 -9.30 -1.17
N GLN A 193 -22.52 -8.97 -0.03
CA GLN A 193 -22.72 -7.72 0.70
C GLN A 193 -21.55 -6.74 0.59
N ASN A 194 -20.39 -7.18 0.11
CA ASN A 194 -19.17 -6.37 -0.06
C ASN A 194 -18.91 -5.97 -1.52
#